data_AF-A0A0F8UD43-F1
#
_entry.id   AF-A0A0F8UD43-F1
#
_cell.length_a   1.000
_cell.length_b   1.000
_cell.length_c   1.000
_cell.angle_alpha   90.00
_cell.angle_beta   90.00
_cell.angle_gamma   90.00
#
_symmetry.space_group_name_H-M   'P 1'
#
loop_
_entity.id
_entity.type
_entity.pdbx_description
1 polymer ?
#
loop_
_entity_poly.entity_id
_entity_poly.type
_entity_poly.pdbx_seq_one_letter_code
_entity_poly.pdbx_strand_id
1 'polypeptide(L)'
;MIESKGIRIGELIVAMLLVSIAFMPAVSAIEVEAHPVPNSGMIMVDEVVTVTSDAGFNPDTDFAKLKINPRHSNTQLKPGSSDEITVTVTNKDNKTITVEPRVVLSPYMENIFEESWVTVTPARKDIETDAKQEFTIKVNIPQDADIGNYGTDIAFTDDVMPTPYPTPYPQYINVMHLYVDVWTPPKIQIQTPYLNDRVKAGDEYDYEIKLKSVADRDIAIDPKMSENNQRYYGPYGTGGPAFDDDAITITGPSIVKAGETAVVKVHLEVPDDAKGRYNGAIDLNIDDPSIREWDGQVQMNFEVWTQPSEPYTKTFTTRTNGPITIEVSSNDHNYGMWMGAGSQNEKDEASFDLALEGESGEVELNLVKTTYSGTVSLGASDFPPWEMDGAGIYHGAIEVYTETYEAPGAIGEWKLDILPANTEQFNYLISIGAVE
;
A
#
# COMPACT_ATOMS: atom_id res chain seq x y z
N MET A 1 -63.88 -31.48 9.57
CA MET A 1 -63.77 -30.07 10.02
C MET A 1 -62.81 -30.02 11.18
N ILE A 2 -61.59 -29.55 10.95
CA ILE A 2 -60.76 -28.71 11.83
C ILE A 2 -59.54 -28.31 10.98
N GLU A 3 -59.10 -27.07 11.20
CA GLU A 3 -58.43 -26.14 10.30
C GLU A 3 -56.98 -26.48 9.93
N SER A 4 -56.60 -26.12 8.70
CA SER A 4 -55.20 -25.93 8.29
C SER A 4 -54.66 -24.65 8.89
N LYS A 5 -53.59 -24.73 9.69
CA LYS A 5 -52.74 -23.58 10.00
C LYS A 5 -51.50 -23.66 9.11
N GLY A 6 -51.49 -22.81 8.08
CA GLY A 6 -50.30 -22.54 7.29
C GLY A 6 -49.23 -21.91 8.18
N ILE A 7 -48.04 -22.51 8.18
CA ILE A 7 -46.85 -21.92 8.77
C ILE A 7 -46.48 -20.72 7.89
N ARG A 8 -46.39 -19.55 8.51
CA ARG A 8 -46.06 -18.30 7.85
C ARG A 8 -44.57 -18.31 7.49
N ILE A 9 -44.27 -18.26 6.20
CA ILE A 9 -42.92 -18.17 5.59
C ILE A 9 -42.18 -16.86 5.98
N GLY A 10 -42.74 -16.03 6.86
CA GLY A 10 -42.17 -14.75 7.30
C GLY A 10 -41.30 -14.79 8.56
N GLU A 11 -41.20 -15.92 9.27
CA GLU A 11 -40.47 -15.99 10.56
C GLU A 11 -39.13 -16.75 10.48
N LEU A 12 -38.84 -17.47 9.39
CA LEU A 12 -37.59 -18.22 9.21
C LEU A 12 -36.40 -17.35 8.72
N ILE A 13 -36.64 -16.11 8.27
CA ILE A 13 -35.60 -15.21 7.74
C ILE A 13 -34.94 -14.36 8.85
N VAL A 14 -35.50 -14.34 10.06
CA VAL A 14 -35.00 -13.49 11.15
C VAL A 14 -33.99 -14.20 12.07
N ALA A 15 -33.94 -15.53 12.07
CA ALA A 15 -33.03 -16.29 12.94
C ALA A 15 -31.60 -16.46 12.36
N MET A 16 -31.42 -16.52 11.04
CA MET A 16 -30.08 -16.67 10.42
C MET A 16 -29.30 -15.35 10.29
N LEU A 17 -29.91 -14.19 10.58
CA LEU A 17 -29.23 -12.90 10.53
C LEU A 17 -28.61 -12.45 11.87
N LEU A 18 -28.72 -13.25 12.94
CA LEU A 18 -28.46 -12.80 14.32
C LEU A 18 -27.20 -13.37 14.99
N VAL A 19 -26.35 -14.14 14.30
CA VAL A 19 -25.11 -14.69 14.91
C VAL A 19 -23.82 -13.96 14.48
N SER A 20 -23.87 -13.06 13.50
CA SER A 20 -22.68 -12.31 13.03
C SER A 20 -22.51 -10.89 13.58
N ILE A 21 -23.32 -10.46 14.57
CA ILE A 21 -23.15 -9.17 15.25
C ILE A 21 -23.01 -9.37 16.75
N ALA A 22 -21.86 -9.86 17.17
CA ALA A 22 -21.44 -9.78 18.58
C ALA A 22 -19.92 -9.69 18.64
N PHE A 23 -19.36 -8.52 18.30
CA PHE A 23 -18.19 -7.87 18.93
C PHE A 23 -17.87 -6.57 18.14
N MET A 24 -18.77 -5.59 18.21
CA MET A 24 -18.42 -4.18 17.98
C MET A 24 -18.70 -3.44 19.29
N PRO A 25 -17.77 -2.59 19.78
CA PRO A 25 -18.09 -1.68 20.87
C PRO A 25 -19.16 -0.69 20.40
N ALA A 26 -20.20 -0.54 21.21
CA ALA A 26 -21.34 0.33 20.96
C ALA A 26 -20.91 1.79 20.73
N VAL A 27 -21.12 2.30 19.52
CA VAL A 27 -21.21 3.73 19.24
C VAL A 27 -22.69 4.10 19.35
N SER A 28 -23.05 4.85 20.38
CA SER A 28 -24.38 5.43 20.50
C SER A 28 -24.57 6.52 19.44
N ALA A 29 -25.65 6.43 18.67
CA ALA A 29 -26.10 7.48 17.78
C ALA A 29 -26.40 8.77 18.58
N ILE A 30 -25.75 9.86 18.18
CA ILE A 30 -26.13 11.23 18.55
C ILE A 30 -26.82 11.84 17.33
N GLU A 31 -27.98 12.45 17.55
CA GLU A 31 -28.74 13.22 16.57
C GLU A 31 -27.85 14.23 15.85
N VAL A 32 -27.91 14.22 14.52
CA VAL A 32 -27.26 15.22 13.66
C VAL A 32 -28.11 16.48 13.70
N GLU A 33 -27.86 17.34 14.69
CA GLU A 33 -28.16 18.77 14.55
C GLU A 33 -27.16 19.38 13.56
N ALA A 34 -27.69 19.95 12.48
CA ALA A 34 -26.92 20.75 11.54
C ALA A 34 -26.45 22.04 12.21
N HIS A 35 -25.27 21.99 12.82
CA HIS A 35 -24.59 23.19 13.31
C HIS A 35 -23.81 23.87 12.16
N PRO A 36 -23.96 25.19 11.98
CA PRO A 36 -23.15 25.93 11.02
C PRO A 36 -21.68 25.76 11.38
N VAL A 37 -20.85 25.41 10.38
CA VAL A 37 -19.39 25.30 10.51
C VAL A 37 -18.87 26.56 11.19
N PRO A 38 -18.36 26.49 12.43
CA PRO A 38 -17.75 27.63 13.06
C PRO A 38 -16.50 27.95 12.27
N ASN A 39 -16.40 29.22 11.89
CA ASN A 39 -15.17 29.85 11.46
C ASN A 39 -14.14 29.70 12.60
N SER A 40 -13.44 28.56 12.64
CA SER A 40 -12.37 28.30 13.59
C SER A 40 -11.21 29.18 13.19
N GLY A 41 -11.23 30.40 13.72
CA GLY A 41 -10.09 31.30 13.71
C GLY A 41 -8.86 30.51 14.13
N MET A 42 -7.84 30.55 13.27
CA MET A 42 -6.49 30.16 13.62
C MET A 42 -6.15 30.83 14.95
N ILE A 43 -6.19 30.04 16.02
CA ILE A 43 -5.57 30.41 17.26
C ILE A 43 -4.09 30.49 16.92
N MET A 44 -3.61 31.72 16.81
CA MET A 44 -2.20 32.06 16.74
C MET A 44 -1.57 31.55 18.03
N VAL A 45 -1.09 30.31 18.02
CA VAL A 45 -0.23 29.81 19.08
C VAL A 45 1.11 30.50 18.85
N ASP A 46 1.37 31.49 19.69
CA ASP A 46 2.68 32.11 19.87
C ASP A 46 3.58 31.05 20.52
N GLU A 47 4.04 30.07 19.73
CA GLU A 47 5.00 29.09 20.20
C GLU A 47 6.38 29.74 20.17
N VAL A 48 6.68 30.45 21.26
CA VAL A 48 8.05 30.68 21.69
C VAL A 48 8.65 29.31 21.95
N VAL A 49 9.76 29.04 21.27
CA VAL A 49 10.58 27.84 21.43
C VAL A 49 10.81 27.52 22.92
N THR A 50 10.13 26.51 23.45
CA THR A 50 10.67 25.72 24.56
C THR A 50 11.41 24.54 23.96
N VAL A 51 12.73 24.70 23.77
CA VAL A 51 13.63 23.60 23.42
C VAL A 51 13.60 22.60 24.57
N THR A 52 13.13 21.39 24.29
CA THR A 52 13.30 20.25 25.19
C THR A 52 14.79 19.89 25.28
N SER A 53 15.31 19.92 26.50
CA SER A 53 16.72 19.78 26.85
C SER A 53 17.20 18.34 26.81
N ASP A 54 17.34 17.74 25.62
CA ASP A 54 17.97 16.40 25.52
C ASP A 54 18.94 16.22 24.32
N ALA A 55 19.35 17.33 23.69
CA ALA A 55 20.36 17.30 22.64
C ALA A 55 21.34 18.45 22.82
N GLY A 56 22.26 18.36 23.78
CA GLY A 56 23.52 19.11 23.83
C GLY A 56 23.49 20.63 23.55
N PHE A 57 22.34 21.28 23.68
CA PHE A 57 22.16 22.67 23.27
C PHE A 57 22.74 23.54 24.36
N ASN A 58 23.87 24.20 24.08
CA ASN A 58 24.41 25.18 24.99
C ASN A 58 23.49 26.43 24.93
N PRO A 59 22.77 26.78 26.01
CA PRO A 59 21.91 27.96 26.05
C PRO A 59 22.67 29.29 25.87
N ASP A 60 24.01 29.26 25.91
CA ASP A 60 24.90 30.41 25.68
C ASP A 60 25.31 30.62 24.21
N THR A 61 24.73 29.88 23.26
CA THR A 61 25.04 30.08 21.83
C THR A 61 24.33 31.35 21.32
N ASP A 62 25.09 32.41 20.99
CA ASP A 62 24.56 33.64 20.36
C ASP A 62 24.24 33.34 18.90
N PHE A 63 22.95 33.35 18.54
CA PHE A 63 22.47 33.23 17.17
C PHE A 63 21.29 34.18 16.95
N ALA A 64 21.07 34.59 15.70
CA ALA A 64 19.96 35.44 15.34
C ALA A 64 18.61 34.77 15.60
N LYS A 65 17.74 35.41 16.39
CA LYS A 65 16.39 34.90 16.69
C LYS A 65 15.41 35.35 15.60
N LEU A 66 15.30 34.59 14.51
CA LEU A 66 14.37 34.89 13.41
C LEU A 66 13.14 33.97 13.42
N LYS A 67 11.96 34.56 13.17
CA LYS A 67 10.74 33.82 12.82
C LYS A 67 10.54 33.87 11.31
N ILE A 68 10.70 32.72 10.66
CA ILE A 68 10.61 32.56 9.20
C ILE A 68 9.28 31.87 8.86
N ASN A 69 8.52 32.42 7.91
CA ASN A 69 7.24 31.86 7.48
C ASN A 69 7.04 32.03 5.96
N PRO A 70 6.78 30.95 5.20
CA PRO A 70 6.80 29.54 5.62
C PRO A 70 8.22 29.04 5.92
N ARG A 71 8.35 27.98 6.72
CA ARG A 71 9.62 27.24 6.91
C ARG A 71 9.86 26.15 5.88
N HIS A 72 8.82 25.74 5.17
CA HIS A 72 8.88 24.70 4.15
C HIS A 72 8.05 25.13 2.94
N SER A 73 8.54 24.86 1.74
CA SER A 73 7.77 24.96 0.50
C SER A 73 8.07 23.75 -0.38
N ASN A 74 7.02 23.26 -1.02
CA ASN A 74 7.07 22.20 -2.03
C ASN A 74 6.27 22.69 -3.24
N THR A 75 6.85 22.60 -4.44
CA THR A 75 6.18 22.91 -5.70
C THR A 75 6.58 21.90 -6.77
N GLN A 76 5.70 21.70 -7.76
CA GLN A 76 5.98 20.85 -8.92
C GLN A 76 6.11 21.74 -10.15
N LEU A 77 7.24 21.62 -10.87
CA LEU A 77 7.54 22.46 -12.03
C LEU A 77 8.01 21.61 -13.21
N LYS A 78 7.65 22.04 -14.42
CA LYS A 78 8.21 21.47 -15.65
C LYS A 78 9.56 22.11 -15.96
N PRO A 79 10.47 21.44 -16.67
CA PRO A 79 11.64 22.07 -17.25
C PRO A 79 11.28 23.34 -18.02
N GLY A 80 12.05 24.41 -17.82
CA GLY A 80 11.80 25.74 -18.39
C GLY A 80 10.72 26.58 -17.70
N SER A 81 10.10 26.08 -16.62
CA SER A 81 9.09 26.81 -15.84
C SER A 81 9.69 27.52 -14.64
N SER A 82 8.95 28.49 -14.11
CA SER A 82 9.36 29.25 -12.92
C SER A 82 8.20 29.42 -11.94
N ASP A 83 8.53 29.59 -10.66
CA ASP A 83 7.57 29.91 -9.59
C ASP A 83 8.15 30.95 -8.62
N GLU A 84 7.29 31.62 -7.88
CA GLU A 84 7.66 32.65 -6.91
C GLU A 84 7.02 32.39 -5.54
N ILE A 85 7.85 32.36 -4.51
CA ILE A 85 7.45 32.10 -3.12
C ILE A 85 7.77 33.33 -2.29
N THR A 86 6.78 33.84 -1.55
CA THR A 86 6.98 34.92 -0.59
C THR A 86 7.26 34.34 0.79
N VAL A 87 8.41 34.69 1.37
CA VAL A 87 8.81 34.33 2.74
C VAL A 87 8.89 35.58 3.59
N THR A 88 8.15 35.59 4.70
CA THR A 88 8.23 36.64 5.72
C THR A 88 9.22 36.25 6.80
N VAL A 89 10.23 37.09 7.01
CA VAL A 89 11.21 36.99 8.10
C VAL A 89 10.91 38.07 9.12
N THR A 90 10.68 37.68 10.38
CA THR A 90 10.49 38.60 11.50
C THR A 90 11.68 38.51 12.44
N ASN A 91 12.30 39.65 12.75
CA ASN A 91 13.36 39.71 13.76
C ASN A 91 12.75 39.66 15.16
N LYS A 92 13.06 38.62 15.94
CA LYS A 92 12.65 38.45 17.35
C LYS A 92 13.81 38.60 18.33
N ASP A 93 14.93 39.10 17.85
CA ASP A 93 16.08 39.45 18.66
C ASP A 93 16.00 40.90 19.16
N ASN A 94 16.75 41.19 20.22
CA ASN A 94 16.78 42.51 20.86
C ASN A 94 17.69 43.53 20.14
N LYS A 95 18.30 43.12 19.01
CA LYS A 95 19.19 43.91 18.17
C LYS A 95 18.72 43.86 16.72
N THR A 96 19.10 44.86 15.93
CA THR A 96 18.91 44.81 14.46
C THR A 96 19.77 43.69 13.89
N ILE A 97 19.19 42.88 12.99
CA ILE A 97 19.87 41.77 12.31
C ILE A 97 19.96 42.09 10.82
N THR A 98 21.17 41.95 10.27
CA THR A 98 21.38 41.91 8.82
C THR A 98 21.10 40.50 8.30
N VAL A 99 20.16 40.41 7.36
CA VAL A 99 19.77 39.16 6.69
C VAL A 99 20.26 39.21 5.25
N GLU A 100 20.99 38.18 4.83
CA GLU A 100 21.54 38.00 3.48
C GLU A 100 21.26 36.56 3.04
N PRO A 101 20.08 36.31 2.43
CA PRO A 101 19.67 34.95 2.09
C PRO A 101 20.60 34.31 1.07
N ARG A 102 20.92 33.03 1.26
CA ARG A 102 21.68 32.22 0.31
C ARG A 102 21.13 30.82 0.17
N VAL A 103 21.36 30.24 -1.00
CA VAL A 103 21.06 28.84 -1.27
C VAL A 103 22.17 28.00 -0.65
N VAL A 104 21.81 27.01 0.17
CA VAL A 104 22.76 26.08 0.77
C VAL A 104 22.29 24.66 0.52
N LEU A 105 23.24 23.79 0.19
CA LEU A 105 22.95 22.40 -0.12
C LEU A 105 22.30 21.70 1.06
N SER A 106 21.16 21.06 0.78
CA SER A 106 20.53 20.16 1.75
C SER A 106 21.13 18.76 1.60
N PRO A 107 21.50 18.08 2.69
CA PRO A 107 22.07 16.74 2.60
C PRO A 107 21.01 15.71 2.15
N TYR A 108 21.47 14.61 1.54
CA TYR A 108 20.64 13.43 1.18
C TYR A 108 19.58 13.63 0.08
N MET A 109 19.78 14.60 -0.82
CA MET A 109 18.91 14.76 -1.99
C MET A 109 19.33 13.85 -3.15
N GLU A 110 18.35 13.38 -3.93
CA GLU A 110 18.54 12.59 -5.15
C GLU A 110 19.30 13.41 -6.21
N ASN A 111 18.81 14.63 -6.48
CA ASN A 111 19.45 15.56 -7.39
C ASN A 111 20.03 16.79 -6.67
N ILE A 112 21.13 17.32 -7.19
CA ILE A 112 21.77 18.53 -6.68
C ILE A 112 21.02 19.75 -7.20
N PHE A 113 20.54 20.58 -6.28
CA PHE A 113 19.93 21.86 -6.60
C PHE A 113 21.02 22.90 -6.94
N GLU A 114 20.97 23.50 -8.13
CA GLU A 114 21.93 24.55 -8.48
C GLU A 114 21.49 25.91 -7.91
N GLU A 115 22.41 26.63 -7.28
CA GLU A 115 22.17 27.98 -6.77
C GLU A 115 21.68 28.94 -7.86
N SER A 116 22.14 28.75 -9.10
CA SER A 116 21.77 29.55 -10.27
C SER A 116 20.26 29.52 -10.59
N TRP A 117 19.52 28.51 -10.10
CA TRP A 117 18.09 28.35 -10.34
C TRP A 117 17.26 29.23 -9.41
N VAL A 118 17.84 29.77 -8.33
CA VAL A 118 17.12 30.56 -7.32
C VAL A 118 17.61 32.00 -7.32
N THR A 119 16.67 32.93 -7.20
CA THR A 119 16.96 34.34 -6.98
C THR A 119 16.13 34.85 -5.81
N VAL A 120 16.76 35.46 -4.82
CA VAL A 120 16.08 36.02 -3.65
C VAL A 120 16.09 37.54 -3.69
N THR A 121 14.92 38.16 -3.53
CA THR A 121 14.76 39.63 -3.56
C THR A 121 14.04 40.11 -2.29
N PRO A 122 14.58 41.09 -1.53
CA PRO A 122 15.89 41.70 -1.72
C PRO A 122 17.04 40.74 -1.38
N ALA A 123 18.21 40.90 -2.00
CA ALA A 123 19.38 40.06 -1.70
C ALA A 123 19.95 40.29 -0.29
N ARG A 124 19.68 41.46 0.30
CA ARG A 124 20.13 41.83 1.64
C ARG A 124 19.19 42.84 2.29
N LYS A 125 18.97 42.71 3.59
CA LYS A 125 18.18 43.66 4.37
C LYS A 125 18.58 43.71 5.85
N ASP A 126 18.61 44.90 6.42
CA ASP A 126 18.64 45.08 7.88
C ASP A 126 17.21 45.12 8.42
N ILE A 127 16.92 44.28 9.41
CA ILE A 127 15.61 44.13 10.03
C ILE A 127 15.71 44.58 11.48
N GLU A 128 15.02 45.67 11.82
CA GLU A 128 14.92 46.17 13.21
C GLU A 128 14.19 45.17 14.11
N THR A 129 14.36 45.30 15.42
CA THR A 129 13.66 44.46 16.41
C THR A 129 12.15 44.48 16.19
N ASP A 130 11.53 43.30 16.21
CA ASP A 130 10.11 43.05 15.95
C ASP A 130 9.59 43.45 14.55
N ALA A 131 10.45 43.98 13.68
CA ALA A 131 10.08 44.30 12.32
C ALA A 131 9.99 43.04 11.44
N LYS A 132 9.15 43.14 10.40
CA LYS A 132 8.95 42.10 9.38
C LYS A 132 9.58 42.55 8.06
N GLN A 133 10.18 41.61 7.37
CA GLN A 133 10.63 41.78 5.99
C GLN A 133 10.11 40.62 5.14
N GLU A 134 9.61 40.93 3.96
CA GLU A 134 9.24 39.93 2.95
C GLU A 134 10.39 39.76 1.96
N PHE A 135 10.68 38.51 1.64
CA PHE A 135 11.61 38.11 0.60
C PHE A 135 10.83 37.31 -0.45
N THR A 136 10.99 37.67 -1.72
CA THR A 136 10.50 36.87 -2.85
C THR A 136 11.63 35.94 -3.31
N ILE A 137 11.38 34.64 -3.24
CA ILE A 137 12.25 33.59 -3.75
C ILE A 137 11.68 33.17 -5.09
N LYS A 138 12.40 33.48 -6.17
CA LYS A 138 12.06 33.03 -7.51
C LYS A 138 12.87 31.79 -7.85
N VAL A 139 12.19 30.74 -8.27
CA VAL A 139 12.79 29.49 -8.75
C VAL A 139 12.60 29.44 -10.26
N ASN A 140 13.67 29.21 -11.02
CA ASN A 140 13.64 29.04 -12.47
C ASN A 140 14.32 27.71 -12.82
N ILE A 141 13.53 26.75 -13.31
CA ILE A 141 14.04 25.44 -13.72
C ILE A 141 14.55 25.55 -15.16
N PRO A 142 15.81 25.18 -15.44
CA PRO A 142 16.34 25.13 -16.80
C PRO A 142 15.51 24.22 -17.71
N GLN A 143 15.59 24.46 -19.03
CA GLN A 143 14.85 23.66 -20.01
C GLN A 143 15.43 22.23 -20.16
N ASP A 144 16.71 22.07 -19.87
CA ASP A 144 17.50 20.84 -19.91
C ASP A 144 17.68 20.21 -18.53
N ALA A 145 16.97 20.68 -17.50
CA ALA A 145 16.97 20.06 -16.20
C ALA A 145 16.38 18.65 -16.28
N ASP A 146 17.06 17.68 -15.66
CA ASP A 146 16.54 16.34 -15.47
C ASP A 146 15.28 16.35 -14.61
N ILE A 147 14.39 15.38 -14.82
CA ILE A 147 13.26 15.18 -13.92
C ILE A 147 13.74 14.59 -12.60
N GLY A 148 13.01 14.84 -11.52
CA GLY A 148 13.30 14.26 -10.21
C GLY A 148 13.12 15.25 -9.07
N ASN A 149 13.51 14.81 -7.88
CA ASN A 149 13.36 15.60 -6.66
C ASN A 149 14.61 16.45 -6.42
N TYR A 150 14.42 17.76 -6.33
CA TYR A 150 15.46 18.72 -6.00
C TYR A 150 15.15 19.36 -4.65
N GLY A 151 16.10 19.32 -3.73
CA GLY A 151 15.96 19.91 -2.40
C GLY A 151 17.12 20.84 -2.06
N THR A 152 16.81 21.98 -1.46
CA THR A 152 17.81 22.93 -0.98
C THR A 152 17.27 23.70 0.21
N ASP A 153 18.17 24.26 1.01
CA ASP A 153 17.78 25.20 2.07
C ASP A 153 18.13 26.62 1.64
N ILE A 154 17.33 27.59 2.11
CA ILE A 154 17.59 29.01 1.98
C ILE A 154 17.92 29.53 3.38
N ALA A 155 19.20 29.75 3.63
CA ALA A 155 19.70 30.25 4.91
C ALA A 155 19.65 31.78 4.91
N PHE A 156 18.96 32.35 5.90
CA PHE A 156 18.83 33.80 6.08
C PHE A 156 19.98 34.40 6.90
N THR A 157 20.73 33.58 7.65
CA THR A 157 21.93 33.98 8.40
C THR A 157 23.03 32.91 8.33
N ASP A 158 24.22 33.27 8.81
CA ASP A 158 25.39 32.39 8.96
C ASP A 158 25.36 31.48 10.18
N ASP A 159 24.31 31.55 10.99
CA ASP A 159 24.24 30.81 12.25
C ASP A 159 24.06 29.31 11.97
N VAL A 160 24.96 28.51 12.52
CA VAL A 160 24.95 27.06 12.40
C VAL A 160 24.89 26.43 13.79
N MET A 161 24.25 25.26 13.89
CA MET A 161 24.27 24.47 15.12
C MET A 161 25.70 24.11 15.49
N PRO A 162 26.15 24.38 16.72
CA PRO A 162 27.46 23.95 17.18
C PRO A 162 27.46 22.42 17.30
N THR A 163 28.33 21.76 16.55
CA THR A 163 28.50 20.32 16.59
C THR A 163 29.80 19.95 17.31
N PRO A 164 29.81 18.91 18.17
CA PRO A 164 31.01 18.50 18.91
C PRO A 164 32.06 17.81 18.01
N TYR A 165 31.71 17.49 16.77
CA TYR A 165 32.58 16.84 15.78
C TYR A 165 32.40 17.50 14.41
N PRO A 166 33.42 17.53 13.53
CA PRO A 166 33.31 18.09 12.19
C PRO A 166 32.18 17.44 11.40
N THR A 167 31.24 18.24 10.88
CA THR A 167 30.20 17.77 9.96
C THR A 167 30.53 18.23 8.53
N PRO A 168 30.37 17.35 7.53
CA PRO A 168 30.60 17.72 6.13
C PRO A 168 29.59 18.77 5.63
N TYR A 169 28.42 18.85 6.26
CA TYR A 169 27.36 19.81 5.97
C TYR A 169 27.08 20.63 7.23
N PRO A 170 27.24 21.97 7.18
CA PRO A 170 26.84 22.86 8.27
C PRO A 170 25.32 22.83 8.46
N GLN A 171 24.86 22.74 9.71
CA GLN A 171 23.43 22.74 10.05
C GLN A 171 22.96 24.17 10.33
N TYR A 172 22.53 24.90 9.31
CA TYR A 172 22.05 26.27 9.46
C TYR A 172 20.77 26.36 10.31
N ILE A 173 20.71 27.36 11.20
CA ILE A 173 19.60 27.52 12.16
C ILE A 173 18.42 28.26 11.51
N ASN A 174 18.70 29.37 10.83
CA ASN A 174 17.69 30.25 10.26
C ASN A 174 17.44 29.92 8.78
N VAL A 175 16.77 28.80 8.53
CA VAL A 175 16.51 28.29 7.17
C VAL A 175 15.03 28.21 6.82
N MET A 176 14.77 28.27 5.51
CA MET A 176 13.55 27.77 4.88
C MET A 176 13.93 26.63 3.93
N HIS A 177 13.22 25.51 4.01
CA HIS A 177 13.44 24.35 3.18
C HIS A 177 12.63 24.46 1.88
N LEU A 178 13.29 24.33 0.74
CA LEU A 178 12.71 24.38 -0.58
C LEU A 178 12.83 23.02 -1.27
N TYR A 179 11.70 22.44 -1.62
CA TYR A 179 11.60 21.22 -2.41
C TYR A 179 10.92 21.53 -3.74
N VAL A 180 11.53 21.08 -4.83
CA VAL A 180 10.98 21.22 -6.18
C VAL A 180 10.97 19.84 -6.83
N ASP A 181 9.77 19.41 -7.20
CA ASP A 181 9.56 18.23 -8.01
C ASP A 181 9.61 18.63 -9.49
N VAL A 182 10.74 18.37 -10.16
CA VAL A 182 10.86 18.60 -11.60
C VAL A 182 10.22 17.42 -12.30
N TRP A 183 9.13 17.68 -13.02
CA TRP A 183 8.28 16.61 -13.55
C TRP A 183 7.72 16.93 -14.93
N THR A 184 7.56 15.89 -15.73
CA THR A 184 6.84 15.91 -17.00
C THR A 184 5.91 14.69 -17.09
N PRO A 185 4.73 14.80 -17.73
CA PRO A 185 3.84 13.66 -17.88
C PRO A 185 4.49 12.48 -18.62
N PRO A 186 4.41 11.25 -18.08
CA PRO A 186 4.79 10.02 -18.76
C PRO A 186 4.12 9.87 -20.13
N LYS A 187 4.87 9.41 -21.12
CA LYS A 187 4.37 9.05 -22.44
C LYS A 187 4.02 7.57 -22.58
N ILE A 188 4.44 6.74 -21.64
CA ILE A 188 3.92 5.39 -21.43
C ILE A 188 3.15 5.34 -20.13
N GLN A 189 1.93 4.79 -20.20
CA GLN A 189 1.13 4.43 -19.04
C GLN A 189 1.27 2.93 -18.80
N ILE A 190 1.52 2.55 -17.54
CA ILE A 190 1.61 1.16 -17.09
C ILE A 190 0.30 0.80 -16.41
N GLN A 191 -0.27 -0.37 -16.72
CA GLN A 191 -1.55 -0.79 -16.15
C GLN A 191 -1.47 -0.93 -14.64
N THR A 192 -0.49 -1.68 -14.15
CA THR A 192 -0.29 -1.98 -12.74
C THR A 192 1.19 -1.81 -12.40
N PRO A 193 1.54 -1.14 -11.28
CA PRO A 193 2.91 -1.05 -10.81
C PRO A 193 3.36 -2.28 -10.03
N TYR A 194 2.50 -3.31 -9.90
CA TYR A 194 2.84 -4.55 -9.22
C TYR A 194 2.16 -5.79 -9.81
N LEU A 195 2.81 -6.93 -9.64
CA LEU A 195 2.25 -8.27 -9.69
C LEU A 195 2.26 -8.83 -8.27
N ASN A 196 1.12 -9.35 -7.82
CA ASN A 196 0.98 -9.90 -6.49
C ASN A 196 0.12 -11.15 -6.53
N ASP A 197 0.67 -12.25 -6.01
CA ASP A 197 -0.04 -13.52 -6.01
C ASP A 197 0.44 -14.48 -4.92
N ARG A 198 -0.40 -15.47 -4.64
CA ARG A 198 -0.05 -16.64 -3.84
C ARG A 198 0.06 -17.85 -4.76
N VAL A 199 1.25 -18.40 -4.84
CA VAL A 199 1.60 -19.44 -5.80
C VAL A 199 1.95 -20.74 -5.10
N LYS A 200 1.58 -21.87 -5.68
CA LYS A 200 1.84 -23.20 -5.11
C LYS A 200 3.17 -23.74 -5.64
N ALA A 201 3.93 -24.37 -4.75
CA ALA A 201 5.18 -25.04 -5.13
C ALA A 201 4.93 -26.14 -6.17
N GLY A 202 5.73 -26.18 -7.23
CA GLY A 202 5.61 -27.12 -8.35
C GLY A 202 4.61 -26.74 -9.43
N ASP A 203 3.88 -25.63 -9.27
CA ASP A 203 2.91 -25.15 -10.26
C ASP A 203 3.51 -24.00 -11.10
N GLU A 204 2.87 -23.70 -12.23
CA GLU A 204 3.27 -22.64 -13.18
C GLU A 204 2.20 -21.55 -13.27
N TYR A 205 2.60 -20.29 -13.46
CA TYR A 205 1.70 -19.13 -13.48
C TYR A 205 2.06 -18.12 -14.57
N ASP A 206 1.07 -17.65 -15.32
CA ASP A 206 1.24 -16.57 -16.30
C ASP A 206 0.64 -15.25 -15.82
N TYR A 207 1.35 -14.14 -16.08
CA TYR A 207 0.94 -12.77 -15.77
C TYR A 207 1.11 -11.85 -16.98
N GLU A 208 0.33 -10.77 -17.03
CA GLU A 208 0.40 -9.76 -18.10
C GLU A 208 0.54 -8.34 -17.53
N ILE A 209 1.54 -7.62 -18.02
CA ILE A 209 1.71 -6.18 -17.79
C ILE A 209 1.33 -5.45 -19.08
N LYS A 210 0.21 -4.72 -19.07
CA LYS A 210 -0.21 -3.94 -20.23
C LYS A 210 0.36 -2.53 -20.17
N LEU A 211 0.83 -2.06 -21.31
CA LEU A 211 1.40 -0.73 -21.51
C LEU A 211 0.56 0.00 -22.55
N LYS A 212 0.40 1.32 -22.39
CA LYS A 212 -0.25 2.18 -23.39
C LYS A 212 0.63 3.38 -23.71
N SER A 213 0.93 3.57 -24.99
CA SER A 213 1.60 4.78 -25.46
C SER A 213 0.60 5.91 -25.64
N VAL A 214 0.91 7.07 -25.07
CA VAL A 214 0.25 8.35 -25.35
C VAL A 214 1.15 9.28 -26.18
N ALA A 215 2.30 8.77 -26.64
CA ALA A 215 3.20 9.49 -27.53
C ALA A 215 2.69 9.52 -28.97
N ASP A 216 3.21 10.49 -29.72
CA ASP A 216 3.12 10.62 -31.18
C ASP A 216 4.22 9.83 -31.93
N ARG A 217 5.11 9.16 -31.19
CA ARG A 217 6.21 8.35 -31.71
C ARG A 217 6.29 7.01 -30.99
N ASP A 218 6.94 6.06 -31.64
CA ASP A 218 7.27 4.77 -31.05
C ASP A 218 8.24 4.95 -29.86
N ILE A 219 8.07 4.14 -28.82
CA ILE A 219 8.91 4.14 -27.62
C ILE A 219 9.55 2.76 -27.48
N ALA A 220 10.87 2.72 -27.35
CA ALA A 220 11.60 1.49 -27.11
C ALA A 220 11.41 1.02 -25.66
N ILE A 221 11.35 -0.30 -25.46
CA ILE A 221 11.34 -0.94 -24.15
C ILE A 221 12.26 -2.16 -24.17
N ASP A 222 12.83 -2.51 -23.03
CA ASP A 222 13.66 -3.72 -22.86
C ASP A 222 13.36 -4.39 -21.51
N PRO A 223 12.18 -5.03 -21.36
CA PRO A 223 11.75 -5.59 -20.09
C PRO A 223 12.69 -6.70 -19.62
N LYS A 224 13.22 -6.56 -18.39
CA LYS A 224 14.13 -7.53 -17.78
C LYS A 224 14.01 -7.51 -16.26
N MET A 225 14.61 -8.50 -15.61
CA MET A 225 14.71 -8.52 -14.15
C MET A 225 15.51 -7.31 -13.66
N SER A 226 15.00 -6.63 -12.63
CA SER A 226 15.67 -5.51 -11.98
C SER A 226 16.90 -6.02 -11.23
N GLU A 227 18.01 -5.27 -11.29
CA GLU A 227 19.23 -5.57 -10.54
C GLU A 227 19.06 -5.33 -9.03
N ASN A 228 17.99 -4.61 -8.64
CA ASN A 228 17.71 -4.18 -7.27
C ASN A 228 16.73 -5.11 -6.52
N ASN A 229 16.79 -6.43 -6.76
CA ASN A 229 15.96 -7.38 -6.02
C ASN A 229 16.31 -7.36 -4.52
N GLN A 230 15.39 -6.82 -3.73
CA GLN A 230 15.61 -6.55 -2.31
C GLN A 230 15.56 -7.86 -1.51
N ARG A 231 16.69 -8.27 -0.96
CA ARG A 231 16.71 -9.27 0.11
C ARG A 231 16.00 -8.69 1.33
N TYR A 232 14.95 -9.36 1.80
CA TYR A 232 14.22 -8.94 2.99
C TYR A 232 15.11 -9.09 4.23
N TYR A 233 15.44 -7.96 4.87
CA TYR A 233 16.16 -7.93 6.16
C TYR A 233 15.14 -7.88 7.29
N GLY A 234 14.84 -9.04 7.88
CA GLY A 234 14.04 -9.14 9.09
C GLY A 234 14.91 -9.01 10.36
N PRO A 235 14.30 -8.73 11.53
CA PRO A 235 15.00 -8.64 12.81
C PRO A 235 15.70 -9.95 13.24
N TYR A 236 15.43 -11.05 12.55
CA TYR A 236 16.00 -12.38 12.79
C TYR A 236 16.99 -12.85 11.71
N GLY A 237 17.37 -11.98 10.77
CA GLY A 237 18.35 -12.27 9.71
C GLY A 237 17.81 -12.10 8.30
N THR A 238 18.67 -12.37 7.32
CA THR A 238 18.34 -12.35 5.89
C THR A 238 17.65 -13.68 5.54
N GLY A 239 16.34 -13.66 5.36
CA GLY A 239 15.66 -14.77 4.70
C GLY A 239 15.99 -14.70 3.20
N GLY A 240 16.43 -15.81 2.61
CA GLY A 240 16.53 -15.91 1.15
C GLY A 240 15.12 -15.79 0.53
N PRO A 241 15.02 -15.38 -0.75
CA PRO A 241 13.76 -15.41 -1.46
C PRO A 241 13.24 -16.86 -1.55
N ALA A 242 11.94 -17.03 -1.78
CA ALA A 242 11.34 -18.35 -1.91
C ALA A 242 11.92 -19.18 -3.07
N PHE A 243 12.38 -18.50 -4.11
CA PHE A 243 13.07 -19.04 -5.29
C PHE A 243 13.94 -17.93 -5.92
N ASP A 244 14.83 -18.29 -6.83
CA ASP A 244 15.69 -17.34 -7.56
C ASP A 244 15.00 -16.82 -8.83
N ASP A 245 15.57 -15.78 -9.44
CA ASP A 245 14.99 -15.10 -10.62
C ASP A 245 14.95 -15.99 -11.88
N ASP A 246 15.67 -17.11 -11.89
CA ASP A 246 15.67 -18.07 -13.00
C ASP A 246 14.35 -18.84 -13.12
N ALA A 247 13.52 -18.83 -12.07
CA ALA A 247 12.14 -19.30 -12.10
C ALA A 247 11.21 -18.38 -12.93
N ILE A 248 11.66 -17.19 -13.33
CA ILE A 248 10.86 -16.18 -14.01
C ILE A 248 11.37 -15.93 -15.43
N THR A 249 10.49 -16.11 -16.40
CA THR A 249 10.74 -15.78 -17.82
C THR A 249 9.89 -14.57 -18.25
N ILE A 250 10.55 -13.54 -18.77
CA ILE A 250 9.90 -12.33 -19.29
C ILE A 250 9.92 -12.35 -20.82
N THR A 251 8.78 -12.13 -21.45
CA THR A 251 8.67 -11.97 -22.90
C THR A 251 7.83 -10.76 -23.25
N GLY A 252 8.31 -9.90 -24.14
CA GLY A 252 7.60 -8.68 -24.51
C GLY A 252 8.09 -8.12 -25.84
N PRO A 253 7.38 -7.14 -26.41
CA PRO A 253 7.89 -6.42 -27.57
C PRO A 253 9.08 -5.56 -27.16
N SER A 254 9.93 -5.19 -28.13
CA SER A 254 11.01 -4.21 -27.91
C SER A 254 10.56 -2.77 -28.17
N ILE A 255 9.33 -2.57 -28.65
CA ILE A 255 8.76 -1.28 -29.05
C ILE A 255 7.28 -1.24 -28.70
N VAL A 256 6.83 -0.15 -28.08
CA VAL A 256 5.43 0.23 -27.99
C VAL A 256 5.15 1.29 -29.05
N LYS A 257 4.27 0.97 -30.01
CA LYS A 257 3.96 1.90 -31.10
C LYS A 257 3.19 3.12 -30.59
N ALA A 258 3.35 4.25 -31.28
CA ALA A 258 2.63 5.49 -30.99
C ALA A 258 1.11 5.26 -30.85
N GLY A 259 0.52 5.65 -29.73
CA GLY A 259 -0.93 5.54 -29.48
C GLY A 259 -1.47 4.12 -29.30
N GLU A 260 -0.63 3.08 -29.39
CA GLU A 260 -1.04 1.68 -29.28
C GLU A 260 -0.76 1.11 -27.88
N THR A 261 -1.35 -0.06 -27.61
CA THR A 261 -1.11 -0.85 -26.41
C THR A 261 -0.14 -1.99 -26.71
N ALA A 262 0.72 -2.31 -25.75
CA ALA A 262 1.62 -3.45 -25.77
C ALA A 262 1.41 -4.32 -24.52
N VAL A 263 1.82 -5.58 -24.59
CA VAL A 263 1.72 -6.54 -23.46
C VAL A 263 3.09 -7.16 -23.23
N VAL A 264 3.58 -7.06 -22.00
CA VAL A 264 4.72 -7.82 -21.49
C VAL A 264 4.16 -9.00 -20.70
N LYS A 265 4.60 -10.20 -21.04
CA LYS A 265 4.20 -11.46 -20.41
C LYS A 265 5.27 -11.92 -19.44
N VAL A 266 4.83 -12.43 -18.30
CA VAL A 266 5.70 -12.99 -17.27
C VAL A 266 5.23 -14.40 -17.00
N HIS A 267 6.13 -15.36 -17.15
CA HIS A 267 5.89 -16.77 -16.86
C HIS A 267 6.72 -17.16 -15.63
N LEU A 268 6.08 -17.76 -14.64
CA LEU A 268 6.70 -18.19 -13.39
C LEU A 268 6.58 -19.72 -13.25
N GLU A 269 7.71 -20.41 -13.15
CA GLU A 269 7.80 -21.84 -12.83
C GLU A 269 8.22 -21.99 -11.35
N VAL A 270 7.30 -22.31 -10.45
CA VAL A 270 7.61 -22.35 -9.01
C VAL A 270 8.32 -23.66 -8.66
N PRO A 271 9.54 -23.63 -8.06
CA PRO A 271 10.22 -24.86 -7.66
C PRO A 271 9.42 -25.71 -6.66
N ASP A 272 9.53 -27.04 -6.76
CA ASP A 272 8.81 -28.00 -5.91
C ASP A 272 9.05 -27.84 -4.40
N ASP A 273 10.22 -27.35 -4.01
CA ASP A 273 10.63 -27.16 -2.62
C ASP A 273 10.58 -25.69 -2.16
N ALA A 274 10.08 -24.79 -3.01
CA ALA A 274 10.00 -23.37 -2.71
C ALA A 274 9.07 -23.09 -1.52
N LYS A 275 9.51 -22.20 -0.63
CA LYS A 275 8.76 -21.79 0.57
C LYS A 275 9.07 -20.35 0.94
N GLY A 276 8.06 -19.63 1.42
CA GLY A 276 8.23 -18.27 1.92
C GLY A 276 7.83 -17.24 0.87
N ARG A 277 8.60 -16.16 0.75
CA ARG A 277 8.23 -15.02 -0.11
C ARG A 277 9.32 -14.70 -1.12
N TYR A 278 8.90 -14.39 -2.32
CA TYR A 278 9.70 -13.78 -3.35
C TYR A 278 9.30 -12.31 -3.45
N ASN A 279 10.29 -11.41 -3.39
CA ASN A 279 10.12 -9.98 -3.63
C ASN A 279 11.16 -9.58 -4.66
N GLY A 280 10.70 -9.13 -5.82
CA GLY A 280 11.57 -8.67 -6.89
C GLY A 280 10.90 -7.59 -7.72
N ALA A 281 11.53 -7.16 -8.81
CA ALA A 281 10.93 -6.21 -9.73
C ALA A 281 11.32 -6.51 -11.17
N ILE A 282 10.42 -6.19 -12.09
CA ILE A 282 10.70 -6.12 -13.53
C ILE A 282 10.98 -4.67 -13.87
N ASP A 283 12.16 -4.39 -14.41
CA ASP A 283 12.48 -3.12 -15.02
C ASP A 283 12.07 -3.15 -16.50
N LEU A 284 11.08 -2.34 -16.86
CA LEU A 284 10.58 -2.26 -18.23
C LEU A 284 11.56 -1.57 -19.19
N ASN A 285 12.61 -0.90 -18.68
CA ASN A 285 13.61 -0.12 -19.43
C ASN A 285 12.96 0.74 -20.53
N ILE A 286 11.99 1.55 -20.14
CA ILE A 286 11.24 2.40 -21.07
C ILE A 286 12.11 3.57 -21.49
N ASP A 287 12.32 3.75 -22.81
CA ASP A 287 13.00 4.91 -23.38
C ASP A 287 12.09 6.15 -23.38
N ASP A 288 11.72 6.58 -22.18
CA ASP A 288 10.93 7.76 -21.91
C ASP A 288 11.57 8.57 -20.78
N PRO A 289 12.20 9.73 -21.09
CA PRO A 289 12.87 10.56 -20.09
C PRO A 289 11.92 11.17 -19.06
N SER A 290 10.60 11.02 -19.24
CA SER A 290 9.60 11.47 -18.27
C SER A 290 9.28 10.43 -17.20
N ILE A 291 9.86 9.22 -17.28
CA ILE A 291 9.70 8.13 -16.31
C ILE A 291 10.98 8.02 -15.48
N ARG A 292 10.84 8.03 -14.14
CA ARG A 292 11.98 7.83 -13.23
C ARG A 292 12.36 6.36 -13.17
N GLU A 293 13.58 6.08 -12.73
CA GLU A 293 14.11 4.72 -12.59
C GLU A 293 13.15 3.77 -11.86
N TRP A 294 12.52 4.24 -10.77
CA TRP A 294 11.59 3.43 -9.98
C TRP A 294 10.16 3.40 -10.54
N ASP A 295 9.77 4.43 -11.30
CA ASP A 295 8.42 4.54 -11.87
C ASP A 295 8.24 3.62 -13.10
N GLY A 296 9.35 3.20 -13.72
CA GLY A 296 9.37 2.20 -14.80
C GLY A 296 9.38 0.75 -14.32
N GLN A 297 9.39 0.50 -13.01
CA GLN A 297 9.46 -0.84 -12.43
C GLN A 297 8.09 -1.39 -12.07
N VAL A 298 7.89 -2.68 -12.31
CA VAL A 298 6.74 -3.45 -11.84
C VAL A 298 7.18 -4.38 -10.72
N GLN A 299 6.72 -4.13 -9.51
CA GLN A 299 7.10 -4.88 -8.31
C GLN A 299 6.42 -6.25 -8.30
N MET A 300 7.17 -7.32 -8.06
CA MET A 300 6.66 -8.68 -7.97
C MET A 300 6.70 -9.17 -6.53
N ASN A 301 5.54 -9.56 -6.01
CA ASN A 301 5.39 -10.08 -4.66
C ASN A 301 4.67 -11.42 -4.71
N PHE A 302 5.42 -12.51 -4.60
CA PHE A 302 4.86 -13.86 -4.61
C PHE A 302 5.04 -14.52 -3.25
N GLU A 303 3.97 -15.06 -2.69
CA GLU A 303 4.03 -15.88 -1.50
C GLU A 303 3.83 -17.34 -1.89
N VAL A 304 4.85 -18.17 -1.65
CA VAL A 304 4.77 -19.60 -1.95
C VAL A 304 4.05 -20.28 -0.80
N TRP A 305 2.86 -20.77 -1.10
CA TRP A 305 2.04 -21.50 -0.15
C TRP A 305 2.11 -23.01 -0.43
N THR A 306 1.91 -23.80 0.62
CA THR A 306 1.98 -25.26 0.55
C THR A 306 0.75 -25.83 1.23
N GLN A 307 -0.01 -26.65 0.51
CA GLN A 307 -1.10 -27.43 1.10
C GLN A 307 -0.54 -28.41 2.15
N PRO A 308 -1.17 -28.55 3.33
CA PRO A 308 -0.78 -29.58 4.27
C PRO A 308 -1.02 -30.97 3.68
N SER A 309 -0.11 -31.91 3.98
CA SER A 309 -0.28 -33.33 3.65
C SER A 309 -0.93 -34.13 4.78
N GLU A 310 -1.07 -33.53 5.96
CA GLU A 310 -1.68 -34.12 7.15
C GLU A 310 -2.93 -33.34 7.54
N PRO A 311 -4.00 -34.01 8.01
CA PRO A 311 -5.24 -33.34 8.38
C PRO A 311 -5.07 -32.49 9.64
N TYR A 312 -5.87 -31.43 9.73
CA TYR A 312 -6.12 -30.75 11.00
C TYR A 312 -7.03 -31.61 11.87
N THR A 313 -6.54 -32.03 13.03
CA THR A 313 -7.30 -32.83 14.00
C THR A 313 -7.93 -31.96 15.09
N LYS A 314 -9.23 -32.14 15.32
CA LYS A 314 -9.99 -31.53 16.42
C LYS A 314 -10.74 -32.57 17.23
N THR A 315 -10.59 -32.52 18.56
CA THR A 315 -11.44 -33.28 19.48
C THR A 315 -12.55 -32.42 20.08
N PHE A 316 -13.73 -33.02 20.28
CA PHE A 316 -14.88 -32.38 20.92
C PHE A 316 -15.74 -33.40 21.69
N THR A 317 -16.65 -32.93 22.54
CA THR A 317 -17.51 -33.78 23.36
C THR A 317 -18.97 -33.42 23.15
N THR A 318 -19.81 -34.43 22.96
CA THR A 318 -21.26 -34.30 22.81
C THR A 318 -21.96 -34.62 24.14
N ARG A 319 -23.02 -33.88 24.47
CA ARG A 319 -23.84 -34.11 25.68
C ARG A 319 -25.22 -34.68 25.37
N THR A 320 -25.56 -34.78 24.10
CA THR A 320 -26.83 -35.29 23.61
C THR A 320 -26.56 -36.28 22.47
N ASN A 321 -27.53 -37.14 22.20
CA ASN A 321 -27.51 -38.03 21.03
C ASN A 321 -28.13 -37.37 19.80
N GLY A 322 -28.10 -36.03 19.73
CA GLY A 322 -28.57 -35.30 18.55
C GLY A 322 -27.63 -35.55 17.37
N PRO A 323 -28.11 -35.42 16.12
CA PRO A 323 -27.23 -35.51 14.94
C PRO A 323 -26.10 -34.48 15.03
N ILE A 324 -24.97 -34.81 14.42
CA ILE A 324 -23.81 -33.93 14.31
C ILE A 324 -23.81 -33.34 12.90
N THR A 325 -23.78 -32.02 12.81
CA THR A 325 -23.62 -31.28 11.55
C THR A 325 -22.26 -30.59 11.56
N ILE A 326 -21.48 -30.80 10.51
CA ILE A 326 -20.15 -30.22 10.32
C ILE A 326 -20.20 -29.34 9.08
N GLU A 327 -19.96 -28.05 9.23
CA GLU A 327 -19.79 -27.13 8.11
C GLU A 327 -18.32 -26.77 8.00
N VAL A 328 -17.74 -26.96 6.82
CA VAL A 328 -16.37 -26.53 6.51
C VAL A 328 -16.45 -25.55 5.35
N SER A 329 -15.80 -24.40 5.49
CA SER A 329 -15.81 -23.34 4.48
C SER A 329 -14.42 -22.85 4.15
N SER A 330 -14.11 -22.71 2.86
CA SER A 330 -12.95 -21.97 2.39
C SER A 330 -13.19 -20.48 2.56
N ASN A 331 -12.13 -19.72 2.75
CA ASN A 331 -12.19 -18.26 2.75
C ASN A 331 -11.03 -17.72 1.94
N ASP A 332 -11.13 -17.85 0.62
CA ASP A 332 -10.03 -17.50 -0.26
C ASP A 332 -10.19 -16.03 -0.67
N HIS A 333 -9.13 -15.26 -0.44
CA HIS A 333 -9.10 -13.87 -0.90
C HIS A 333 -8.71 -13.86 -2.37
N ASN A 334 -9.40 -13.06 -3.17
CA ASN A 334 -9.00 -12.81 -4.55
C ASN A 334 -7.85 -11.79 -4.57
N TYR A 335 -6.66 -12.25 -4.15
CA TYR A 335 -5.41 -11.52 -4.31
C TYR A 335 -5.17 -11.26 -5.81
N GLY A 336 -4.80 -10.03 -6.17
CA GLY A 336 -4.25 -9.70 -7.49
C GLY A 336 -5.21 -9.71 -8.68
N MET A 337 -6.41 -10.31 -8.64
CA MET A 337 -7.32 -10.32 -9.81
C MET A 337 -7.73 -8.92 -10.29
N TRP A 338 -7.60 -7.94 -9.41
CA TRP A 338 -7.85 -6.55 -9.69
C TRP A 338 -6.67 -5.88 -10.38
N MET A 339 -6.94 -5.00 -11.36
CA MET A 339 -5.93 -4.38 -12.23
C MET A 339 -5.10 -5.35 -13.08
N GLY A 340 -5.46 -6.64 -13.12
CA GLY A 340 -4.67 -7.67 -13.80
C GLY A 340 -3.33 -7.97 -13.12
N ALA A 341 -3.21 -7.67 -11.81
CA ALA A 341 -1.98 -7.87 -11.05
C ALA A 341 -1.71 -9.33 -10.63
N GLY A 342 -2.71 -10.21 -10.76
CA GLY A 342 -2.66 -11.63 -10.41
C GLY A 342 -2.55 -12.51 -11.66
N SER A 343 -2.40 -13.81 -11.43
CA SER A 343 -2.24 -14.77 -12.51
C SER A 343 -3.46 -14.78 -13.44
N GLN A 344 -3.20 -15.05 -14.72
CA GLN A 344 -4.22 -15.30 -15.75
C GLN A 344 -4.76 -16.74 -15.70
N ASN A 345 -4.20 -17.59 -14.84
CA ASN A 345 -4.60 -18.98 -14.71
C ASN A 345 -5.97 -19.10 -14.03
N GLU A 346 -6.73 -20.13 -14.41
CA GLU A 346 -7.94 -20.52 -13.67
C GLU A 346 -7.53 -21.10 -12.32
N LYS A 347 -8.24 -20.72 -11.25
CA LYS A 347 -8.03 -21.29 -9.92
C LYS A 347 -8.76 -22.62 -9.79
N ASP A 348 -8.09 -23.62 -9.22
CA ASP A 348 -8.73 -24.87 -8.85
C ASP A 348 -9.77 -24.67 -7.74
N GLU A 349 -10.85 -25.45 -7.77
CA GLU A 349 -11.90 -25.40 -6.75
C GLU A 349 -11.41 -25.98 -5.41
N ALA A 350 -11.76 -25.29 -4.32
CA ALA A 350 -11.53 -25.74 -2.96
C ALA A 350 -12.30 -27.04 -2.65
N SER A 351 -11.71 -27.91 -1.83
CA SER A 351 -12.35 -29.15 -1.37
C SER A 351 -11.81 -29.61 -0.02
N PHE A 352 -12.56 -30.49 0.66
CA PHE A 352 -12.22 -30.99 1.99
C PHE A 352 -12.41 -32.50 2.09
N ASP A 353 -11.38 -33.21 2.56
CA ASP A 353 -11.48 -34.62 2.95
C ASP A 353 -11.65 -34.71 4.48
N LEU A 354 -12.75 -35.33 4.93
CA LEU A 354 -13.14 -35.38 6.34
C LEU A 354 -13.23 -36.81 6.83
N ALA A 355 -12.69 -37.04 8.03
CA ALA A 355 -12.90 -38.27 8.79
C ALA A 355 -13.42 -37.95 10.19
N LEU A 356 -14.46 -38.67 10.64
CA LEU A 356 -15.04 -38.53 11.97
C LEU A 356 -14.96 -39.87 12.72
N GLU A 357 -14.47 -39.84 13.94
CA GLU A 357 -14.37 -40.99 14.83
C GLU A 357 -15.06 -40.68 16.16
N GLY A 358 -15.93 -41.59 16.61
CA GLY A 358 -16.52 -41.57 17.95
C GLY A 358 -16.03 -42.75 18.80
N GLU A 359 -16.57 -42.92 20.01
CA GLU A 359 -16.18 -44.05 20.89
C GLU A 359 -16.38 -45.44 20.27
N SER A 360 -17.30 -45.57 19.32
CA SER A 360 -17.56 -46.82 18.59
C SER A 360 -16.67 -47.06 17.37
N GLY A 361 -15.75 -46.14 17.06
CA GLY A 361 -14.92 -46.13 15.86
C GLY A 361 -15.36 -45.10 14.82
N GLU A 362 -14.89 -45.28 13.59
CA GLU A 362 -15.20 -44.40 12.45
C GLU A 362 -16.71 -44.30 12.18
N VAL A 363 -17.14 -43.09 11.85
CA VAL A 363 -18.53 -42.76 11.54
C VAL A 363 -18.59 -42.13 10.15
N GLU A 364 -19.51 -42.63 9.33
CA GLU A 364 -19.73 -42.13 7.97
C GLU A 364 -20.31 -40.71 8.00
N LEU A 365 -19.64 -39.81 7.28
CA LEU A 365 -20.09 -38.44 7.03
C LEU A 365 -20.78 -38.37 5.67
N ASN A 366 -21.99 -37.82 5.64
CA ASN A 366 -22.73 -37.62 4.39
C ASN A 366 -22.68 -36.15 3.99
N LEU A 367 -22.12 -35.84 2.83
CA LEU A 367 -22.22 -34.50 2.25
C LEU A 367 -23.68 -34.23 1.85
N VAL A 368 -24.33 -33.29 2.53
CA VAL A 368 -25.75 -32.98 2.32
C VAL A 368 -25.97 -31.66 1.59
N LYS A 369 -24.99 -30.76 1.58
CA LYS A 369 -25.10 -29.44 0.96
C LYS A 369 -23.74 -28.85 0.59
N THR A 370 -23.70 -28.17 -0.55
CA THR A 370 -22.59 -27.30 -0.99
C THR A 370 -23.13 -25.89 -1.23
N THR A 371 -22.40 -24.86 -0.82
CA THR A 371 -22.80 -23.46 -0.99
C THR A 371 -21.66 -22.63 -1.56
N TYR A 372 -21.98 -21.73 -2.49
CA TYR A 372 -21.06 -20.72 -3.01
C TYR A 372 -21.57 -19.35 -2.56
N SER A 373 -20.69 -18.56 -1.98
CA SER A 373 -20.98 -17.17 -1.60
C SER A 373 -19.75 -16.31 -1.77
N GLY A 374 -19.90 -15.00 -1.73
CA GLY A 374 -18.78 -14.10 -1.89
C GLY A 374 -19.17 -12.66 -1.62
N THR A 375 -18.15 -11.81 -1.57
CA THR A 375 -18.34 -10.37 -1.42
C THR A 375 -17.95 -9.67 -2.70
N VAL A 376 -18.87 -8.84 -3.20
CA VAL A 376 -18.61 -7.95 -4.32
C VAL A 376 -18.57 -6.51 -3.79
N SER A 377 -17.44 -5.82 -3.97
CA SER A 377 -17.32 -4.40 -3.66
C SER A 377 -17.50 -3.55 -4.91
N LEU A 378 -17.87 -2.28 -4.69
CA LEU A 378 -17.96 -1.24 -5.71
C LEU A 378 -16.85 -0.23 -5.41
N GLY A 379 -15.81 -0.17 -6.26
CA GLY A 379 -14.65 0.70 -6.06
C GLY A 379 -14.41 1.59 -7.27
N ALA A 380 -14.09 2.87 -7.04
CA ALA A 380 -13.91 3.89 -8.08
C ALA A 380 -12.47 4.45 -8.17
N SER A 381 -11.53 3.91 -7.40
CA SER A 381 -10.25 4.59 -7.13
C SER A 381 -9.05 4.09 -7.94
N ASP A 382 -9.16 2.94 -8.61
CA ASP A 382 -7.97 2.22 -9.08
C ASP A 382 -8.31 1.42 -10.34
N PHE A 383 -8.41 2.16 -11.44
CA PHE A 383 -8.54 1.62 -12.79
C PHE A 383 -7.20 1.72 -13.50
N PRO A 384 -6.96 0.91 -14.55
CA PRO A 384 -5.88 1.20 -15.47
C PRO A 384 -5.95 2.69 -15.87
N PRO A 385 -4.83 3.42 -15.99
CA PRO A 385 -4.85 4.86 -16.21
C PRO A 385 -5.68 5.32 -17.43
N TRP A 386 -5.99 4.41 -18.35
CA TRP A 386 -6.80 4.63 -19.54
C TRP A 386 -8.24 4.09 -19.47
N GLU A 387 -8.66 3.48 -18.36
CA GLU A 387 -10.02 2.97 -18.14
C GLU A 387 -10.77 3.78 -17.07
N MET A 388 -10.39 5.04 -16.84
CA MET A 388 -11.12 5.91 -15.90
C MET A 388 -12.63 6.06 -16.24
N ASP A 389 -13.05 5.70 -17.45
CA ASP A 389 -14.45 5.67 -17.91
C ASP A 389 -15.02 4.24 -18.07
N GLY A 390 -14.31 3.20 -17.61
CA GLY A 390 -14.57 1.77 -17.87
C GLY A 390 -15.66 1.11 -17.01
N ALA A 391 -16.31 0.09 -17.56
CA ALA A 391 -17.50 -0.60 -17.03
C ALA A 391 -17.27 -1.55 -15.82
N GLY A 392 -16.07 -1.58 -15.24
CA GLY A 392 -15.66 -2.52 -14.19
C GLY A 392 -16.00 -2.04 -12.78
N ILE A 393 -17.27 -1.78 -12.49
CA ILE A 393 -17.71 -1.29 -11.17
C ILE A 393 -17.75 -2.36 -10.08
N TYR A 394 -17.67 -3.65 -10.43
CA TYR A 394 -17.82 -4.77 -9.50
C TYR A 394 -16.50 -5.50 -9.28
N HIS A 395 -16.15 -5.72 -8.01
CA HIS A 395 -14.89 -6.34 -7.61
C HIS A 395 -15.19 -7.51 -6.69
N GLY A 396 -14.95 -8.75 -7.15
CA GLY A 396 -15.05 -9.93 -6.29
C GLY A 396 -13.88 -9.92 -5.31
N ALA A 397 -14.14 -9.61 -4.04
CA ALA A 397 -13.11 -9.48 -3.01
C ALA A 397 -12.79 -10.82 -2.34
N ILE A 398 -13.83 -11.61 -2.08
CA ILE A 398 -13.75 -12.87 -1.34
C ILE A 398 -14.71 -13.85 -1.98
N GLU A 399 -14.24 -15.08 -2.19
CA GLU A 399 -15.05 -16.22 -2.56
C GLU A 399 -15.02 -17.25 -1.42
N VAL A 400 -16.20 -17.78 -1.10
CA VAL A 400 -16.41 -18.69 0.02
C VAL A 400 -17.14 -19.91 -0.53
N TYR A 401 -16.49 -21.06 -0.46
CA TYR A 401 -17.07 -22.36 -0.75
C TYR A 401 -17.31 -23.12 0.55
N THR A 402 -18.52 -23.61 0.77
CA THR A 402 -18.90 -24.32 2.01
C THR A 402 -19.45 -25.70 1.71
N GLU A 403 -18.94 -26.71 2.41
CA GLU A 403 -19.47 -28.07 2.47
C GLU A 403 -20.11 -28.35 3.82
N THR A 404 -21.33 -28.89 3.81
CA THR A 404 -22.06 -29.30 5.02
C THR A 404 -22.23 -30.82 5.04
N TYR A 405 -21.73 -31.44 6.10
CA TYR A 405 -21.80 -32.87 6.36
C TYR A 405 -22.71 -33.19 7.54
N GLU A 406 -23.39 -34.33 7.47
CA GLU A 406 -24.20 -34.86 8.56
C GLU A 406 -23.77 -36.28 8.95
N ALA A 407 -23.76 -36.53 10.26
CA ALA A 407 -23.52 -37.84 10.86
C ALA A 407 -24.49 -38.10 12.03
N PRO A 408 -24.81 -39.38 12.32
CA PRO A 408 -25.50 -39.72 13.54
C PRO A 408 -24.63 -39.35 14.76
N GLY A 409 -25.23 -38.73 15.77
CA GLY A 409 -24.53 -38.39 17.01
C GLY A 409 -24.83 -39.33 18.17
N ALA A 410 -23.89 -39.41 19.09
CA ALA A 410 -24.00 -40.11 20.36
C ALA A 410 -23.22 -39.32 21.42
N ILE A 411 -23.60 -39.45 22.69
CA ILE A 411 -22.86 -38.89 23.83
C ILE A 411 -21.47 -39.54 23.87
N GLY A 412 -20.42 -38.71 23.94
CA GLY A 412 -19.05 -39.20 24.09
C GLY A 412 -18.02 -38.21 23.57
N GLU A 413 -16.77 -38.68 23.52
CA GLU A 413 -15.68 -37.97 22.87
C GLU A 413 -15.64 -38.31 21.37
N TRP A 414 -15.31 -37.29 20.58
CA TRP A 414 -15.25 -37.35 19.12
C TRP A 414 -13.95 -36.74 18.62
N LYS A 415 -13.44 -37.27 17.51
CA LYS A 415 -12.27 -36.78 16.79
C LYS A 415 -12.67 -36.51 15.33
N LEU A 416 -12.43 -35.29 14.88
CA LEU A 416 -12.64 -34.83 13.51
C LEU A 416 -11.28 -34.52 12.88
N ASP A 417 -10.99 -35.14 11.75
CA ASP A 417 -9.85 -34.84 10.90
C ASP A 417 -10.36 -34.13 9.64
N ILE A 418 -9.74 -32.99 9.29
CA ILE A 418 -10.07 -32.18 8.11
C ILE A 418 -8.79 -31.96 7.30
N LEU A 419 -8.73 -32.51 6.08
CA LEU A 419 -7.65 -32.26 5.13
C LEU A 419 -8.15 -31.32 4.03
N PRO A 420 -7.73 -30.05 4.02
CA PRO A 420 -8.09 -29.11 2.95
C PRO A 420 -7.30 -29.37 1.67
N ALA A 421 -7.90 -29.03 0.54
CA ALA A 421 -7.24 -28.91 -0.76
C ALA A 421 -7.72 -27.65 -1.49
N ASN A 422 -6.84 -27.05 -2.29
CA ASN A 422 -7.02 -25.81 -3.05
C ASN A 422 -7.64 -24.62 -2.26
N THR A 423 -7.42 -24.56 -0.95
CA THR A 423 -7.81 -23.42 -0.11
C THR A 423 -6.67 -22.94 0.77
N GLU A 424 -6.62 -21.63 1.01
CA GLU A 424 -5.60 -20.97 1.83
C GLU A 424 -5.93 -21.01 3.32
N GLN A 425 -7.21 -20.92 3.63
CA GLN A 425 -7.72 -20.93 5.00
C GLN A 425 -9.13 -21.51 4.99
N PHE A 426 -9.42 -22.29 6.02
CA PHE A 426 -10.74 -22.84 6.21
C PHE A 426 -11.27 -22.56 7.60
N ASN A 427 -12.58 -22.40 7.70
CA ASN A 427 -13.30 -22.36 8.96
C ASN A 427 -14.13 -23.63 9.09
N TYR A 428 -14.26 -24.13 10.32
CA TYR A 428 -15.16 -25.24 10.63
C TYR A 428 -16.14 -24.86 11.73
N LEU A 429 -17.37 -25.35 11.62
CA LEU A 429 -18.43 -25.23 12.62
C LEU A 429 -19.01 -26.62 12.90
N ILE A 430 -19.10 -26.98 14.18
CA ILE A 430 -19.69 -28.25 14.64
C ILE A 430 -20.94 -27.93 15.46
N SER A 431 -22.07 -28.41 14.99
CA SER A 431 -23.38 -28.26 15.64
C SER A 431 -23.90 -29.63 16.10
N ILE A 432 -24.53 -29.68 17.28
CA ILE A 432 -25.11 -30.91 17.85
C ILE A 432 -26.60 -30.69 18.10
N GLY A 433 -27.44 -31.53 17.50
CA GLY A 433 -28.89 -31.39 17.53
C GLY A 433 -29.45 -30.99 16.18
N ALA A 434 -30.78 -31.02 16.05
CA ALA A 434 -31.43 -30.61 14.81
C ALA A 434 -31.15 -29.12 14.54
N VAL A 435 -30.73 -28.82 13.32
CA VAL A 435 -30.67 -27.44 12.81
C VAL A 435 -32.11 -27.02 12.55
N GLU A 436 -32.65 -26.08 13.34
CA GLU A 436 -33.98 -25.46 13.09
C GLU A 436 -33.93 -24.47 11.93
#